data_AF-J3HQT6-F1
#
_entry.id   AF-J3HQT6-F1
#
_cell.length_a   1.000
_cell.length_b   1.000
_cell.length_c   1.000
_cell.angle_alpha   90.00
_cell.angle_beta   90.00
_cell.angle_gamma   90.00
#
_symmetry.space_group_name_H-M   'P 1'
#
loop_
_entity.id
_entity.type
_entity.pdbx_description
1 polymer ?
#
loop_
_entity_poly.entity_id
_entity_poly.type
_entity_poly.pdbx_seq_one_letter_code
_entity_poly.pdbx_strand_id
1 'polypeptide(L)'
;MTNDHLISTLNDLIQISKDGEQGFRACADDAQERYVNYKEMFMNRATACAQAVLDLQDLVHRLGGEPTNHSTLGGALHRQWVNLKSAITGRDDDAILSECERGEDAAVHAYRKALSQDLPDDIRLVIERQYQGVLANHDQVRALRNMARAKKAA
;
A
#
# COMPACT_ATOMS: atom_id res chain seq x y z
N MET A 1 17.23 -19.58 -2.24
CA MET A 1 16.80 -18.86 -1.01
C MET A 1 16.34 -19.84 0.08
N THR A 2 16.38 -19.50 1.39
CA THR A 2 15.81 -20.35 2.47
C THR A 2 14.35 -19.97 2.79
N ASN A 3 13.58 -20.87 3.40
CA ASN A 3 12.21 -20.57 3.82
C ASN A 3 12.15 -19.38 4.79
N ASP A 4 13.08 -19.26 5.73
CA ASP A 4 13.13 -18.13 6.68
C ASP A 4 13.27 -16.78 5.95
N HIS A 5 14.08 -16.73 4.89
CA HIS A 5 14.26 -15.52 4.09
C HIS A 5 13.01 -15.19 3.26
N LEU A 6 12.34 -16.21 2.70
CA LEU A 6 11.06 -16.04 2.01
C LEU A 6 9.98 -15.53 2.96
N ILE A 7 9.86 -16.16 4.14
CA ILE A 7 8.92 -15.77 5.20
C ILE A 7 9.18 -14.33 5.63
N SER A 8 10.44 -13.92 5.82
CA SER A 8 10.78 -12.53 6.12
C SER A 8 10.31 -11.57 5.02
N THR A 9 10.55 -11.92 3.76
CA THR A 9 10.18 -11.07 2.61
C THR A 9 8.66 -10.95 2.47
N LEU A 10 7.93 -12.05 2.66
CA LEU A 10 6.47 -12.04 2.65
C LEU A 10 5.91 -11.24 3.84
N ASN A 11 6.53 -11.35 5.01
CA ASN A 11 6.14 -10.56 6.19
C ASN A 11 6.37 -9.06 6.01
N ASP A 12 7.44 -8.65 5.32
CA ASP A 12 7.63 -7.24 4.93
C ASP A 12 6.45 -6.76 4.06
N LEU A 13 6.07 -7.54 3.03
CA LEU A 13 4.95 -7.20 2.14
C LEU A 13 3.58 -7.22 2.86
N ILE A 14 3.38 -8.13 3.82
CA ILE A 14 2.19 -8.17 4.68
C ILE A 14 2.07 -6.86 5.45
N GLN A 15 3.15 -6.38 6.07
CA GLN A 15 3.12 -5.14 6.85
C GLN A 15 2.79 -3.93 5.97
N ILE A 16 3.46 -3.81 4.82
CA ILE A 16 3.21 -2.73 3.86
C ILE A 16 1.76 -2.75 3.37
N SER A 17 1.21 -3.94 3.13
CA SER A 17 -0.18 -4.08 2.67
C SER A 17 -1.18 -3.75 3.79
N LYS A 18 -0.91 -4.14 5.05
CA LYS A 18 -1.74 -3.74 6.22
C LYS A 18 -1.72 -2.24 6.44
N ASP A 19 -0.56 -1.62 6.36
CA ASP A 19 -0.42 -0.17 6.48
C ASP A 19 -1.14 0.54 5.33
N GLY A 20 -1.03 0.03 4.10
CA GLY A 20 -1.78 0.50 2.94
C GLY A 20 -3.29 0.41 3.15
N GLU A 21 -3.81 -0.71 3.64
CA GLU A 21 -5.25 -0.89 3.91
C GLU A 21 -5.77 0.19 4.87
N GLN A 22 -5.11 0.35 6.03
CA GLN A 22 -5.47 1.37 7.01
C GLN A 22 -5.34 2.78 6.41
N GLY A 23 -4.29 2.94 5.61
CA GLY A 23 -3.98 4.08 4.77
C GLY A 23 -5.17 4.60 3.99
N PHE A 24 -5.64 3.74 3.09
CA PHE A 24 -6.69 4.07 2.16
C PHE A 24 -8.06 4.16 2.82
N ARG A 25 -8.34 3.38 3.87
CA ARG A 25 -9.62 3.53 4.61
C ARG A 25 -9.76 4.93 5.20
N ALA A 26 -8.72 5.45 5.86
CA ALA A 26 -8.81 6.79 6.42
C ALA A 26 -8.82 7.90 5.34
N CYS A 27 -8.16 7.70 4.20
CA CYS A 27 -8.31 8.61 3.06
C CYS A 27 -9.75 8.60 2.50
N ALA A 28 -10.39 7.43 2.45
CA ALA A 28 -11.77 7.28 2.02
C ALA A 28 -12.76 7.95 2.98
N ASP A 29 -12.54 7.81 4.30
CA ASP A 29 -13.37 8.42 5.34
C ASP A 29 -13.28 9.96 5.28
N ASP A 30 -12.08 10.52 5.07
CA ASP A 30 -11.88 11.97 4.94
C ASP A 30 -12.42 12.53 3.60
N ALA A 31 -12.33 11.77 2.51
CA ALA A 31 -12.83 12.17 1.19
C ALA A 31 -14.37 12.33 1.13
N GLN A 32 -15.12 11.80 2.12
CA GLN A 32 -16.58 11.76 2.13
C GLN A 32 -17.27 13.12 1.99
N GLU A 33 -16.64 14.21 2.41
CA GLU A 33 -17.29 15.52 2.43
C GLU A 33 -17.02 16.39 1.20
N ARG A 34 -16.02 16.05 0.36
CA ARG A 34 -15.58 16.94 -0.73
C ARG A 34 -15.60 16.31 -2.12
N TYR A 35 -15.35 15.00 -2.28
CA TYR A 35 -15.26 14.35 -3.60
C TYR A 35 -15.62 12.85 -3.57
N VAL A 36 -16.87 12.51 -3.88
CA VAL A 36 -17.39 11.12 -3.92
C VAL A 36 -16.51 10.17 -4.74
N ASN A 37 -15.92 10.65 -5.83
CA ASN A 37 -15.09 9.85 -6.75
C ASN A 37 -13.77 9.36 -6.12
N TYR A 38 -13.23 10.08 -5.12
CA TYR A 38 -11.98 9.66 -4.46
C TYR A 38 -12.23 8.59 -3.39
N LYS A 39 -13.39 8.65 -2.73
CA LYS A 39 -13.77 7.66 -1.74
C LYS A 39 -13.80 6.25 -2.32
N GLU A 40 -14.45 6.07 -3.46
CA GLU A 40 -14.56 4.75 -4.10
C GLU A 40 -13.19 4.19 -4.50
N MET A 41 -12.33 5.02 -5.09
CA MET A 41 -10.96 4.65 -5.42
C MET A 41 -10.19 4.18 -4.19
N PHE A 42 -10.21 4.95 -3.09
CA PHE A 42 -9.52 4.59 -1.86
C PHE A 42 -10.10 3.32 -1.24
N MET A 43 -11.43 3.13 -1.24
CA MET A 43 -12.05 1.90 -0.74
C MET A 43 -11.68 0.66 -1.57
N ASN A 44 -11.64 0.80 -2.89
CA ASN A 44 -11.20 -0.28 -3.79
C ASN A 44 -9.75 -0.66 -3.49
N ARG A 45 -8.89 0.34 -3.25
CA ARG A 45 -7.50 0.09 -2.89
C ARG A 45 -7.34 -0.56 -1.52
N ALA A 46 -8.08 -0.09 -0.51
CA ALA A 46 -8.09 -0.73 0.80
C ALA A 46 -8.47 -2.22 0.70
N THR A 47 -9.47 -2.53 -0.13
CA THR A 47 -9.89 -3.92 -0.38
C THR A 47 -8.79 -4.74 -1.05
N ALA A 48 -8.10 -4.18 -2.05
CA ALA A 48 -6.98 -4.85 -2.70
C ALA A 48 -5.81 -5.12 -1.73
N CYS A 49 -5.50 -4.17 -0.84
CA CYS A 49 -4.52 -4.34 0.22
C CYS A 49 -4.92 -5.45 1.20
N ALA A 50 -6.18 -5.49 1.63
CA ALA A 50 -6.68 -6.55 2.51
C ALA A 50 -6.56 -7.93 1.85
N GLN A 51 -6.91 -8.05 0.57
CA GLN A 51 -6.74 -9.31 -0.17
C GLN A 51 -5.26 -9.71 -0.29
N ALA A 52 -4.37 -8.74 -0.55
CA ALA A 52 -2.94 -9.01 -0.63
C ALA A 52 -2.39 -9.55 0.70
N VAL A 53 -2.84 -9.00 1.83
CA VAL A 53 -2.50 -9.51 3.17
C VAL A 53 -2.89 -10.98 3.30
N LEU A 54 -4.12 -11.35 2.95
CA LEU A 54 -4.60 -12.73 3.05
C LEU A 54 -3.76 -13.68 2.19
N ASP A 55 -3.53 -13.33 0.91
CA ASP A 55 -2.73 -14.14 0.00
C ASP A 55 -1.30 -14.38 0.53
N LEU A 56 -0.67 -13.33 1.07
CA LEU A 56 0.69 -13.41 1.58
C LEU A 56 0.76 -14.19 2.91
N GLN A 57 -0.24 -14.05 3.78
CA GLN A 57 -0.34 -14.83 5.02
C GLN A 57 -0.47 -16.33 4.71
N ASP A 58 -1.28 -16.69 3.71
CA ASP A 58 -1.41 -18.07 3.25
C ASP A 58 -0.07 -18.64 2.76
N LEU A 59 0.71 -17.84 2.01
CA LEU A 59 2.06 -18.25 1.57
C LEU A 59 3.01 -18.45 2.75
N VAL A 60 3.00 -17.57 3.75
CA VAL A 60 3.83 -17.73 4.96
C VAL A 60 3.48 -19.02 5.69
N HIS A 61 2.19 -19.33 5.87
CA HIS A 61 1.76 -20.57 6.50
C HIS A 61 2.22 -21.81 5.73
N ARG A 62 2.13 -21.80 4.39
CA ARG A 62 2.61 -22.91 3.54
C ARG A 62 4.10 -23.17 3.68
N LEU A 63 4.88 -22.12 3.95
CA LEU A 63 6.32 -22.22 4.18
C LEU A 63 6.68 -22.69 5.60
N GLY A 64 5.68 -22.92 6.46
CA GLY A 64 5.85 -23.33 7.87
C GLY A 64 6.13 -22.16 8.81
N GLY A 65 5.89 -20.92 8.37
CA GLY A 65 6.07 -19.72 9.17
C GLY A 65 4.78 -19.22 9.83
N GLU A 66 4.95 -18.32 10.78
CA GLU A 66 3.86 -17.54 11.36
C GLU A 66 3.80 -16.17 10.69
N PRO A 67 2.66 -15.80 10.08
CA PRO A 67 2.50 -14.49 9.51
C PRO A 67 2.53 -13.43 10.60
N THR A 68 3.14 -12.31 10.26
CA THR A 68 3.26 -11.21 11.20
C THR A 68 1.89 -10.58 11.46
N ASN A 69 1.41 -10.77 12.69
CA ASN A 69 0.17 -10.18 13.20
C ASN A 69 0.35 -8.77 13.79
N HIS A 70 1.59 -8.36 14.05
CA HIS A 70 1.94 -7.10 14.70
C HIS A 70 2.99 -6.36 13.89
N SER A 71 2.91 -5.04 13.77
CA SER A 71 3.83 -4.21 13.00
C SER A 71 5.26 -4.20 13.59
N THR A 72 6.02 -5.29 13.50
CA THR A 72 7.38 -5.42 14.05
C THR A 72 8.45 -4.69 13.23
N LEU A 73 8.15 -4.25 11.99
CA LEU A 73 8.95 -3.23 11.27
C LEU A 73 8.24 -1.87 11.24
N GLY A 74 7.14 -1.74 11.99
CA GLY A 74 6.23 -0.60 12.04
C GLY A 74 6.76 0.63 12.78
N GLY A 75 8.08 0.79 12.93
CA GLY A 75 8.63 2.01 13.51
C GLY A 75 8.60 3.18 12.52
N ALA A 76 9.18 3.00 11.34
CA ALA A 76 9.38 4.08 10.38
C ALA A 76 8.12 4.34 9.52
N LEU A 77 7.50 3.28 9.00
CA LEU A 77 6.32 3.38 8.12
C LEU A 77 5.05 3.79 8.89
N HIS A 78 4.80 3.23 10.07
CA HIS A 78 3.66 3.63 10.91
C HIS A 78 3.75 5.10 11.34
N ARG A 79 4.95 5.61 11.65
CA ARG A 79 5.14 7.05 11.93
C ARG A 79 4.86 7.90 10.72
N GLN A 80 5.21 7.44 9.52
CA GLN A 80 4.84 8.10 8.26
C GLN A 80 3.32 8.10 8.04
N TRP A 81 2.60 7.02 8.39
CA TRP A 81 1.14 6.95 8.34
C TRP A 81 0.43 7.82 9.41
N VAL A 82 0.96 7.86 10.63
CA VAL A 82 0.44 8.75 11.69
C VAL A 82 0.68 10.22 11.34
N ASN A 83 1.86 10.53 10.78
CA ASN A 83 2.14 11.86 10.25
C ASN A 83 1.18 12.19 9.10
N LEU A 84 0.85 11.22 8.24
CA LEU A 84 -0.15 11.35 7.18
C LEU A 84 -1.53 11.68 7.74
N LYS A 85 -2.02 10.95 8.75
CA LYS A 85 -3.28 11.27 9.43
C LYS A 85 -3.28 12.67 10.05
N SER A 86 -2.20 13.08 10.70
CA SER A 86 -2.09 14.43 11.29
C SER A 86 -2.01 15.54 10.24
N ALA A 87 -1.64 15.18 9.02
CA ALA A 87 -1.51 16.08 7.88
C ALA A 87 -2.80 16.19 7.04
N ILE A 88 -3.69 15.19 7.04
CA ILE A 88 -4.87 15.17 6.16
C ILE A 88 -5.98 16.11 6.65
N THR A 89 -6.17 16.28 7.96
CA THR A 89 -7.21 17.15 8.52
C THR A 89 -7.06 18.60 8.06
N GLY A 90 -7.98 19.05 7.20
CA GLY A 90 -8.06 20.44 6.74
C GLY A 90 -7.22 20.79 5.50
N ARG A 91 -6.58 19.83 4.82
CA ARG A 91 -5.80 20.09 3.60
C ARG A 91 -6.60 20.05 2.30
N ASP A 92 -6.01 20.58 1.23
CA ASP A 92 -6.54 20.54 -0.13
C ASP A 92 -6.20 19.21 -0.85
N ASP A 93 -6.86 18.96 -1.98
CA ASP A 93 -6.76 17.71 -2.74
C ASP A 93 -5.32 17.35 -3.12
N ASP A 94 -4.51 18.35 -3.46
CA ASP A 94 -3.11 18.15 -3.85
C ASP A 94 -2.31 17.52 -2.71
N ALA A 95 -2.50 18.01 -1.48
CA ALA A 95 -1.77 17.47 -0.34
C ALA A 95 -2.21 16.05 0.03
N ILE A 96 -3.51 15.73 -0.07
CA ILE A 96 -4.02 14.38 0.18
C ILE A 96 -3.44 13.41 -0.86
N LEU A 97 -3.55 13.75 -2.14
CA LEU A 97 -3.09 12.91 -3.25
C LEU A 97 -1.56 12.80 -3.29
N SER A 98 -0.84 13.87 -2.94
CA SER A 98 0.63 13.85 -2.85
C SER A 98 1.13 12.83 -1.84
N GLU A 99 0.43 12.68 -0.71
CA GLU A 99 0.87 11.71 0.26
C GLU A 99 0.33 10.29 0.01
N CYS A 100 -0.83 10.16 -0.62
CA CYS A 100 -1.21 8.87 -1.19
C CYS A 100 -0.13 8.37 -2.18
N GLU A 101 0.40 9.23 -3.05
CA GLU A 101 1.50 8.88 -3.97
C GLU A 101 2.76 8.47 -3.20
N ARG A 102 3.11 9.20 -2.12
CA ARG A 102 4.27 8.85 -1.27
C ARG A 102 4.12 7.47 -0.60
N GLY A 103 2.90 7.12 -0.18
CA GLY A 103 2.59 5.80 0.37
C GLY A 103 2.71 4.70 -0.69
N GLU A 104 2.21 4.97 -1.90
CA GLU A 104 2.32 4.07 -3.04
C GLU A 104 3.77 3.89 -3.52
N ASP A 105 4.60 4.93 -3.51
CA ASP A 105 6.03 4.83 -3.80
C ASP A 105 6.74 3.84 -2.87
N ALA A 106 6.39 3.85 -1.58
CA ALA A 106 6.93 2.91 -0.61
C ALA A 106 6.50 1.47 -0.92
N ALA A 107 5.24 1.25 -1.31
CA ALA A 107 4.77 -0.05 -1.76
C ALA A 107 5.49 -0.49 -3.04
N VAL A 108 5.60 0.37 -4.06
CA VAL A 108 6.34 0.09 -5.31
C VAL A 108 7.77 -0.34 -5.02
N HIS A 109 8.46 0.36 -4.12
CA HIS A 109 9.83 0.03 -3.74
C HIS A 109 9.93 -1.35 -3.09
N ALA A 110 9.03 -1.66 -2.16
CA ALA A 110 9.06 -2.93 -1.44
C ALA A 110 8.73 -4.14 -2.32
N TYR A 111 7.70 -4.04 -3.17
CA TYR A 111 7.38 -5.09 -4.13
C TYR A 111 8.52 -5.30 -5.12
N ARG A 112 9.15 -4.22 -5.61
CA ARG A 112 10.34 -4.32 -6.46
C ARG A 112 11.50 -5.02 -5.75
N LYS A 113 11.76 -4.67 -4.48
CA LYS A 113 12.78 -5.31 -3.65
C LYS A 113 12.50 -6.80 -3.43
N ALA A 114 11.24 -7.18 -3.24
CA ALA A 114 10.86 -8.59 -3.14
C ALA A 114 11.09 -9.33 -4.47
N LEU A 115 10.67 -8.75 -5.59
CA LEU A 115 10.80 -9.37 -6.92
C LEU A 115 12.26 -9.46 -7.43
N SER A 116 13.17 -8.66 -6.89
CA SER A 116 14.60 -8.78 -7.17
C SER A 116 15.27 -9.97 -6.46
N GLN A 117 14.53 -10.68 -5.61
CA GLN A 117 15.02 -11.87 -4.93
C GLN A 117 14.82 -13.14 -5.76
N ASP A 118 15.54 -14.19 -5.36
CA ASP A 118 15.38 -15.55 -5.87
C ASP A 118 14.15 -16.22 -5.23
N LEU A 119 12.97 -15.91 -5.79
CA LEU A 119 11.68 -16.42 -5.35
C LEU A 119 11.26 -17.67 -6.14
N PRO A 120 10.67 -18.69 -5.49
CA PRO A 120 9.93 -19.75 -6.17
C PRO A 120 8.85 -19.18 -7.12
N ASP A 121 8.61 -19.85 -8.25
CA ASP A 121 7.74 -19.35 -9.32
C ASP A 121 6.30 -19.09 -8.86
N ASP A 122 5.76 -19.94 -8.00
CA ASP A 122 4.42 -19.80 -7.44
C ASP A 122 4.29 -18.57 -6.53
N ILE A 123 5.30 -18.29 -5.71
CA ILE A 123 5.36 -17.09 -4.87
C ILE A 123 5.58 -15.84 -5.73
N ARG A 124 6.51 -15.90 -6.69
CA ARG A 124 6.80 -14.81 -7.63
C ARG A 124 5.54 -14.36 -8.35
N LEU A 125 4.73 -15.30 -8.86
CA LEU A 125 3.49 -14.99 -9.57
C LEU A 125 2.50 -14.18 -8.73
N VAL A 126 2.35 -14.53 -7.44
CA VAL A 126 1.47 -13.78 -6.51
C VAL A 126 1.99 -12.37 -6.30
N ILE A 127 3.29 -12.21 -6.04
CA ILE A 127 3.93 -10.91 -5.80
C ILE A 127 3.88 -10.03 -7.07
N GLU A 128 4.10 -10.60 -8.26
CA GLU A 128 3.99 -9.88 -9.53
C GLU A 128 2.57 -9.37 -9.78
N ARG A 129 1.55 -10.21 -9.56
CA ARG A 129 0.15 -9.80 -9.68
C ARG A 129 -0.17 -8.62 -8.76
N GLN A 130 0.23 -8.71 -7.49
CA GLN A 130 0.01 -7.64 -6.53
C GLN A 130 0.81 -6.38 -6.90
N TYR A 131 2.04 -6.53 -7.40
CA TYR A 131 2.86 -5.41 -7.86
C TYR A 131 2.23 -4.66 -9.02
N GLN A 132 1.62 -5.35 -10.00
CA GLN A 132 0.89 -4.69 -11.08
C GLN A 132 -0.29 -3.84 -10.54
N GLY A 133 -1.01 -4.36 -9.54
CA GLY A 133 -2.06 -3.59 -8.86
C GLY A 133 -1.54 -2.35 -8.13
N VAL A 134 -0.36 -2.44 -7.51
CA VAL A 134 0.34 -1.30 -6.87
C VAL A 134 0.72 -0.25 -7.92
N LEU A 135 1.32 -0.65 -9.04
CA LEU A 135 1.70 0.27 -10.13
C LEU A 135 0.48 0.99 -10.72
N ALA A 136 -0.59 0.25 -11.01
CA ALA A 136 -1.82 0.84 -11.53
C ALA A 136 -2.41 1.88 -10.58
N ASN A 137 -2.43 1.59 -9.27
CA ASN A 137 -2.93 2.54 -8.28
C ASN A 137 -2.03 3.77 -8.14
N HIS A 138 -0.71 3.57 -8.10
CA HIS A 138 0.27 4.66 -8.09
C HIS A 138 0.04 5.63 -9.26
N ASP A 139 -0.11 5.10 -10.47
CA ASP A 139 -0.31 5.93 -11.67
C ASP A 139 -1.64 6.68 -11.65
N GLN A 140 -2.70 6.03 -11.14
CA GLN A 140 -4.00 6.67 -10.96
C GLN A 140 -3.93 7.83 -9.95
N VAL A 141 -3.30 7.61 -8.79
CA VAL A 141 -3.14 8.65 -7.76
C VAL A 141 -2.30 9.82 -8.29
N ARG A 142 -1.20 9.54 -8.99
CA ARG A 142 -0.36 10.56 -9.62
C ARG A 142 -1.14 11.38 -10.65
N ALA A 143 -1.96 10.73 -11.48
CA ALA A 143 -2.78 11.43 -12.47
C ALA A 143 -3.77 12.40 -11.80
N LEU A 144 -4.47 11.93 -10.76
CA LEU A 144 -5.38 12.77 -9.97
C LEU A 144 -4.67 13.94 -9.29
N ARG A 145 -3.50 13.69 -8.69
CA ARG A 145 -2.67 14.75 -8.08
C ARG A 145 -2.33 15.83 -9.08
N ASN A 146 -1.90 15.44 -10.27
CA ASN A 146 -1.55 16.38 -11.33
C ASN A 146 -2.77 17.20 -11.79
N MET A 147 -3.96 16.58 -11.87
CA MET A 147 -5.21 17.29 -12.16
C MET A 147 -5.58 18.29 -11.05
N ALA A 148 -5.45 17.91 -9.79
CA ALA A 148 -5.70 18.79 -8.64
C ALA A 148 -4.78 20.02 -8.65
N ARG A 149 -3.48 19.82 -8.93
CA ARG A 149 -2.49 20.91 -9.07
C ARG A 149 -2.84 21.83 -10.24
N ALA A 150 -3.22 21.28 -11.38
CA ALA A 150 -3.60 22.07 -12.56
C ALA A 150 -4.83 22.94 -12.28
N LYS A 151 -5.85 22.40 -11.60
CA LYS A 151 -7.05 23.14 -11.21
C LYS A 151 -6.75 24.26 -10.22
N LYS A 152 -5.78 24.09 -9.32
CA LYS A 152 -5.34 25.11 -8.35
C LYS A 152 -4.55 26.25 -8.99
N ALA A 153 -3.89 25.99 -10.12
CA ALA A 153 -3.07 26.97 -10.84
C ALA A 153 -3.86 27.78 -11.89
N ALA A 154 -5.10 27.40 -12.17
CA ALA A 154 -6.02 28.09 -13.09
C ALA A 154 -6.89 29.10 -12.35
#